data_AF-A0AB37ZYV5-F1
#
_entry.id   AF-A0AB37ZYV5-F1
#
_cell.length_a   1.000
_cell.length_b   1.000
_cell.length_c   1.000
_cell.angle_alpha   90.00
_cell.angle_beta   90.00
_cell.angle_gamma   90.00
#
_symmetry.space_group_name_H-M   'P 1'
#
loop_
_entity.id
_entity.type
_entity.pdbx_description
1 polymer ?
#
loop_
_entity_poly.entity_id
_entity_poly.type
_entity_poly.pdbx_seq_one_letter_code
_entity_poly.pdbx_strand_id
1 'polypeptide(L)'
;MNIERFIEARKALNLTQMELAEGICTQATLSRFENNGQVPNLKILIKLCNRLNLPLGELFPKVGVKYTETTEKMNQAEFFLITSEYGQATALLQSISVSTIEETPLALRFHYLNGFIMIAQQVPVTDVLFTFDQILLSDDEDNVEIYRLLAYTGIGMVYSREKKLEKAEFYFSKVLEKIYAYPINTMEDVWRVLNIVFQSGTFYSLINEVELSNALLSYAVSICSDNHVTYYLARAAIQLAKNAIIQEKPQQEVLELIYDARAYSKINKNTIALKELAQLESEILSGNPAKE
;
A
#
# COMPACT_ATOMS: atom_id res chain seq x y z
N MET A 1 0.88 23.36 11.49
CA MET A 1 -0.45 23.29 12.11
C MET A 1 -1.40 24.12 11.27
N ASN A 2 -2.51 23.54 10.80
CA ASN A 2 -3.47 24.17 9.90
C ASN A 2 -4.46 25.05 10.67
N ILE A 3 -4.11 26.32 10.86
CA ILE A 3 -4.92 27.30 11.60
C ILE A 3 -6.13 27.75 10.76
N GLU A 4 -6.01 27.74 9.43
CA GLU A 4 -7.13 28.03 8.52
C GLU A 4 -8.27 27.03 8.71
N ARG A 5 -7.96 25.73 8.77
CA ARG A 5 -8.93 24.66 9.07
C ARG A 5 -9.64 24.87 10.41
N PHE A 6 -8.90 25.33 11.43
CA PHE A 6 -9.48 25.69 12.73
C PHE A 6 -10.49 26.85 12.61
N ILE A 7 -10.12 27.91 11.88
CA ILE A 7 -10.97 29.08 11.66
C ILE A 7 -12.21 28.70 10.83
N GLU A 8 -12.06 27.88 9.81
CA GLU A 8 -13.16 27.35 9.00
C GLU A 8 -14.14 26.55 9.86
N ALA A 9 -13.66 25.64 10.71
CA ALA A 9 -14.50 24.88 11.62
C ALA A 9 -15.29 25.80 12.59
N ARG A 10 -14.65 26.83 13.13
CA ARG A 10 -15.34 27.84 13.96
C ARG A 10 -16.42 28.58 13.19
N LYS A 11 -16.11 29.06 11.98
CA LYS A 11 -17.04 29.79 11.13
C LYS A 11 -18.21 28.91 10.67
N ALA A 12 -17.96 27.64 10.37
CA ALA A 12 -19.00 26.68 10.00
C ALA A 12 -20.03 26.43 11.12
N LEU A 13 -19.59 26.56 12.38
CA LEU A 13 -20.47 26.52 13.55
C LEU A 13 -21.06 27.90 13.93
N ASN A 14 -20.81 28.94 13.13
CA ASN A 14 -21.23 30.33 13.37
C ASN A 14 -20.80 30.90 14.74
N LEU A 15 -19.70 30.39 15.31
CA LEU A 15 -19.20 30.85 16.60
C LEU A 15 -18.30 32.07 16.45
N THR A 16 -18.47 33.08 17.28
CA THR A 16 -17.50 34.16 17.46
C THR A 16 -16.27 33.67 18.23
N GLN A 17 -15.17 34.42 18.16
CA GLN A 17 -13.99 34.13 18.98
C GLN A 17 -14.31 34.20 20.48
N MET A 18 -15.22 35.08 20.88
CA MET A 18 -15.62 35.21 22.28
C MET A 18 -16.36 33.97 22.77
N GLU A 19 -17.34 33.49 21.99
CA GLU A 19 -18.13 32.28 22.33
C GLU A 19 -17.26 31.01 22.31
N LEU A 20 -16.36 30.88 21.34
CA LEU A 20 -15.45 29.73 21.32
C LEU A 20 -14.50 29.73 22.54
N ALA A 21 -13.99 30.90 22.93
CA ALA A 21 -13.04 31.04 24.03
C ALA A 21 -13.68 30.88 25.42
N GLU A 22 -15.01 31.04 25.55
CA GLU A 22 -15.73 31.07 26.83
C GLU A 22 -15.45 29.85 27.73
N GLY A 23 -14.97 30.07 28.95
CA GLY A 23 -14.64 28.99 29.88
C GLY A 23 -13.43 28.12 29.47
N ILE A 24 -12.70 28.49 28.41
CA ILE A 24 -11.49 27.80 27.94
C ILE A 24 -10.26 28.70 28.03
N CYS A 25 -10.32 29.89 27.43
CA CYS A 25 -9.21 30.86 27.40
C CYS A 25 -9.74 32.30 27.20
N THR A 26 -8.86 33.30 27.14
CA THR A 26 -9.28 34.68 26.83
C THR A 26 -9.48 34.87 25.33
N GLN A 27 -10.41 35.74 24.92
CA GLN A 27 -10.61 36.08 23.50
C GLN A 27 -9.33 36.61 22.85
N ALA A 28 -8.48 37.35 23.59
CA ALA A 28 -7.16 37.77 23.12
C ALA A 28 -6.21 36.59 22.85
N THR A 29 -6.29 35.51 23.62
CA THR A 29 -5.49 34.29 23.39
C THR A 29 -5.95 33.57 22.12
N LEU A 30 -7.26 33.44 21.92
CA LEU A 30 -7.80 32.86 20.70
C LEU A 30 -7.52 33.72 19.47
N SER A 31 -7.61 35.05 19.59
CA SER A 31 -7.29 35.98 18.50
C SER A 31 -5.82 35.91 18.09
N ARG A 32 -4.89 35.81 19.05
CA ARG A 32 -3.45 35.62 18.75
C ARG A 32 -3.16 34.26 18.12
N PHE A 33 -3.92 33.23 18.48
CA PHE A 33 -3.85 31.94 17.81
C PHE A 33 -4.34 32.01 16.36
N GLU A 34 -5.53 32.55 16.12
CA GLU A 34 -6.14 32.62 14.77
C GLU A 34 -5.42 33.58 13.83
N ASN A 35 -4.97 34.75 14.31
CA ASN A 35 -4.42 35.81 13.46
C ASN A 35 -2.89 35.80 13.38
N ASN A 36 -2.21 35.42 14.47
CA ASN A 36 -0.74 35.56 14.57
C ASN A 36 -0.03 34.20 14.73
N GLY A 37 -0.76 33.09 14.65
CA GLY A 37 -0.19 31.74 14.75
C GLY A 37 0.36 31.38 16.13
N GLN A 38 0.07 32.16 17.17
CA GLN A 38 0.60 31.92 18.51
C GLN A 38 -0.15 30.76 19.16
N VAL A 39 0.50 29.59 19.17
CA VAL A 39 -0.10 28.34 19.65
C VAL A 39 -0.35 28.42 21.17
N PRO A 40 -1.61 28.28 21.63
CA PRO A 40 -1.89 28.18 23.05
C PRO A 40 -1.38 26.85 23.60
N ASN A 41 -1.32 26.70 24.93
CA ASN A 41 -0.91 25.41 25.49
C ASN A 41 -1.85 24.28 25.03
N LEU A 42 -1.31 23.05 24.96
CA LEU A 42 -2.00 21.89 24.40
C LEU A 42 -3.36 21.61 25.07
N LYS A 43 -3.47 21.86 26.38
CA LYS A 43 -4.72 21.68 27.14
C LYS A 43 -5.82 22.65 26.68
N ILE A 44 -5.48 23.90 26.36
CA ILE A 44 -6.39 24.88 25.78
C ILE A 44 -6.77 24.46 24.36
N LEU A 45 -5.78 24.06 23.55
CA LEU A 45 -6.00 23.66 22.16
C LEU A 45 -6.97 22.48 22.04
N ILE A 46 -6.79 21.42 22.85
CA ILE A 46 -7.69 20.25 22.88
C ILE A 46 -9.13 20.66 23.24
N LYS A 47 -9.30 21.54 24.26
CA LYS A 47 -10.63 21.99 24.66
C LYS A 47 -11.33 22.78 23.55
N LEU A 48 -10.60 23.64 22.83
CA LEU A 48 -11.13 24.39 21.70
C LEU A 48 -11.52 23.44 20.56
N CYS A 49 -10.67 22.47 20.23
CA CYS A 49 -10.92 21.44 19.21
C CYS A 49 -12.19 20.64 19.53
N ASN A 50 -12.33 20.19 20.78
CA ASN A 50 -13.50 19.44 21.23
C ASN A 50 -14.79 20.26 21.08
N ARG A 51 -14.74 21.57 21.37
CA ARG A 51 -15.91 22.44 21.20
C ARG A 51 -16.29 22.64 19.74
N LEU A 52 -15.31 22.56 18.84
CA LEU A 52 -15.52 22.64 17.40
C LEU A 52 -15.90 21.28 16.77
N ASN A 53 -15.99 20.20 17.55
CA ASN A 53 -16.04 18.82 17.03
C ASN A 53 -14.94 18.54 15.98
N LEU A 54 -13.77 19.15 16.15
CA LEU A 54 -12.65 19.05 15.24
C LEU A 54 -11.60 18.10 15.85
N PRO A 55 -11.30 16.94 15.24
CA PRO A 55 -10.23 16.07 15.70
C PRO A 55 -8.91 16.85 15.75
N LEU A 56 -8.18 16.75 16.86
CA LEU A 56 -6.90 17.46 17.02
C LEU A 56 -5.93 17.13 15.86
N GLY A 57 -5.97 15.89 15.36
CA GLY A 57 -5.18 15.43 14.21
C GLY A 57 -5.46 16.18 12.90
N GLU A 58 -6.61 16.84 12.73
CA GLU A 58 -6.86 17.68 11.55
C GLU A 58 -6.12 19.03 11.61
N LEU A 59 -5.76 19.50 12.81
CA LEU A 59 -4.93 20.70 12.98
C LEU A 59 -3.46 20.42 12.71
N PHE A 60 -3.02 19.18 12.89
CA PHE A 60 -1.67 18.76 12.60
C PHE A 60 -1.73 17.93 11.32
N PRO A 61 -1.72 18.57 10.13
CA PRO A 61 -1.54 17.81 8.90
C PRO A 61 -0.35 16.87 9.13
N LYS A 62 -0.51 15.59 8.75
CA LYS A 62 0.61 14.67 8.63
C LYS A 62 1.74 15.46 7.96
N VAL A 63 2.87 15.53 8.66
CA VAL A 63 3.93 16.53 8.51
C VAL A 63 4.22 16.89 7.04
N GLY A 64 4.02 18.16 6.69
CA GLY A 64 5.13 18.98 6.18
C GLY A 64 5.48 18.99 4.69
N VAL A 65 4.70 18.41 3.78
CA VAL A 65 4.84 18.67 2.33
C VAL A 65 3.45 18.94 1.75
N LYS A 66 3.22 20.13 1.20
CA LYS A 66 2.12 20.29 0.22
C LYS A 66 2.56 19.46 -0.98
N TYR A 67 2.13 18.21 -1.02
CA TYR A 67 2.29 17.40 -2.20
C TYR A 67 1.61 18.12 -3.37
N THR A 68 2.25 18.10 -4.53
CA THR A 68 1.59 18.57 -5.75
C THR A 68 0.30 17.76 -5.94
N GLU A 69 -0.69 18.32 -6.64
CA GLU A 69 -1.92 17.59 -6.97
C GLU A 69 -1.59 16.23 -7.60
N THR A 70 -0.53 16.17 -8.41
CA THR A 70 0.02 14.95 -9.00
C THR A 70 0.43 13.93 -7.95
N THR A 71 1.20 14.32 -6.92
CA THR A 71 1.66 13.40 -5.88
C THR A 71 0.50 12.87 -5.03
N GLU A 72 -0.50 13.70 -4.72
CA GLU A 72 -1.70 13.22 -4.02
C GLU A 72 -2.51 12.22 -4.84
N LYS A 73 -2.67 12.48 -6.14
CA LYS A 73 -3.31 11.53 -7.07
C LYS A 73 -2.54 10.21 -7.12
N MET A 74 -1.20 10.24 -7.14
CA MET A 74 -0.39 9.02 -7.11
C MET A 74 -0.49 8.28 -5.77
N ASN A 75 -0.54 9.00 -4.63
CA ASN A 75 -0.77 8.38 -3.32
C ASN A 75 -2.08 7.60 -3.29
N GLN A 76 -3.16 8.19 -3.82
CA GLN A 76 -4.46 7.54 -3.91
C GLN A 76 -4.45 6.38 -4.92
N ALA A 77 -3.82 6.55 -6.08
CA ALA A 77 -3.70 5.50 -7.08
C ALA A 77 -2.92 4.29 -6.55
N GLU A 78 -1.84 4.52 -5.79
CA GLU A 78 -1.05 3.47 -5.14
C GLU A 78 -1.86 2.74 -4.07
N PHE A 79 -2.65 3.47 -3.27
CA PHE A 79 -3.59 2.85 -2.32
C PHE A 79 -4.59 1.93 -3.03
N PHE A 80 -5.21 2.40 -4.12
CA PHE A 80 -6.15 1.59 -4.89
C PHE A 80 -5.48 0.41 -5.59
N LEU A 81 -4.24 0.57 -6.07
CA LEU A 81 -3.45 -0.54 -6.61
C LEU A 81 -3.26 -1.63 -5.54
N ILE A 82 -2.85 -1.23 -4.33
CA ILE A 82 -2.66 -2.16 -3.21
C ILE A 82 -3.98 -2.85 -2.90
N THR A 83 -5.09 -2.12 -2.79
CA THR A 83 -6.40 -2.71 -2.47
C THR A 83 -7.06 -3.45 -3.63
N SER A 84 -6.39 -3.58 -4.78
CA SER A 84 -6.88 -4.22 -6.01
C SER A 84 -8.11 -3.52 -6.64
N GLU A 85 -8.27 -2.23 -6.35
CA GLU A 85 -9.32 -1.35 -6.91
C GLU A 85 -8.83 -0.71 -8.23
N TYR A 86 -8.45 -1.55 -9.20
CA TYR A 86 -7.73 -1.12 -10.41
C TYR A 86 -8.48 -0.09 -11.25
N GLY A 87 -9.82 -0.13 -11.26
CA GLY A 87 -10.64 0.86 -11.99
C GLY A 87 -10.47 2.28 -11.44
N GLN A 88 -10.41 2.43 -10.11
CA GLN A 88 -10.22 3.71 -9.46
C GLN A 88 -8.78 4.21 -9.63
N ALA A 89 -7.80 3.31 -9.51
CA ALA A 89 -6.40 3.61 -9.77
C ALA A 89 -6.18 4.11 -11.21
N THR A 90 -6.85 3.47 -12.19
CA THR A 90 -6.78 3.84 -13.61
C THR A 90 -7.31 5.25 -13.85
N ALA A 91 -8.50 5.56 -13.31
CA ALA A 91 -9.12 6.88 -13.48
C ALA A 91 -8.24 8.00 -12.93
N LEU A 92 -7.58 7.77 -11.79
CA LEU A 92 -6.64 8.74 -11.21
C LEU A 92 -5.40 8.93 -12.07
N LEU A 93 -4.75 7.85 -12.53
CA LEU A 93 -3.55 7.97 -13.36
C LEU A 93 -3.84 8.62 -14.71
N GLN A 94 -4.98 8.34 -15.34
CA GLN A 94 -5.37 8.99 -16.60
C GLN A 94 -5.62 10.49 -16.46
N SER A 95 -5.90 10.97 -15.25
CA SER A 95 -6.06 12.41 -14.95
C SER A 95 -4.72 13.14 -14.76
N ILE A 96 -3.59 12.42 -14.74
CA ILE A 96 -2.25 12.98 -14.60
C ILE A 96 -1.67 13.22 -16.00
N SER A 97 -1.23 14.45 -16.27
CA SER A 97 -0.48 14.78 -17.48
C SER A 97 0.99 14.38 -17.30
N VAL A 98 1.36 13.19 -17.78
CA VAL A 98 2.74 12.66 -17.65
C VAL A 98 3.77 13.60 -18.27
N SER A 99 3.43 14.25 -19.38
CA SER A 99 4.30 15.21 -20.07
C SER A 99 4.64 16.46 -19.26
N THR A 100 3.96 16.70 -18.13
CA THR A 100 4.25 17.83 -17.24
C THR A 100 5.02 17.42 -15.98
N ILE A 101 5.46 16.15 -15.88
CA ILE A 101 6.27 15.68 -14.76
C ILE A 101 7.74 15.95 -15.06
N GLU A 102 8.30 16.96 -14.40
CA GLU A 102 9.72 17.33 -14.55
C GLU A 102 10.64 16.55 -13.60
N GLU A 103 10.11 16.08 -12.46
CA GLU A 103 10.88 15.36 -11.45
C GLU A 103 11.02 13.87 -11.79
N THR A 104 12.25 13.41 -11.99
CA THR A 104 12.56 11.99 -12.30
C THR A 104 11.89 11.00 -11.34
N PRO A 105 11.96 11.15 -9.99
CA PRO A 105 11.34 10.19 -9.07
C PRO A 105 9.82 10.09 -9.25
N LEU A 106 9.16 11.20 -9.59
CA LEU A 106 7.72 11.23 -9.79
C LEU A 106 7.33 10.57 -11.12
N ALA A 107 8.16 10.72 -12.16
CA ALA A 107 7.98 10.02 -13.43
C ALA A 107 8.14 8.51 -13.27
N LEU A 108 9.18 8.06 -12.55
CA LEU A 108 9.40 6.63 -12.26
C LEU A 108 8.23 6.03 -11.46
N ARG A 109 7.72 6.78 -10.48
CA ARG A 109 6.53 6.38 -9.72
C ARG A 109 5.31 6.22 -10.62
N PHE A 110 5.09 7.18 -11.54
CA PHE A 110 4.00 7.09 -12.50
C PHE A 110 4.11 5.81 -13.36
N HIS A 111 5.29 5.56 -13.94
CA HIS A 111 5.52 4.39 -14.79
C HIS A 111 5.32 3.08 -14.03
N TYR A 112 5.78 3.01 -12.77
CA TYR A 112 5.55 1.84 -11.92
C TYR A 112 4.04 1.61 -11.71
N LEU A 113 3.29 2.62 -11.26
CA LEU A 113 1.86 2.47 -11.00
C LEU A 113 1.11 2.08 -12.28
N ASN A 114 1.44 2.73 -13.40
CA ASN A 114 0.84 2.46 -14.69
C ASN A 114 1.12 1.02 -15.16
N GLY A 115 2.38 0.56 -15.07
CA GLY A 115 2.77 -0.79 -15.49
C GLY A 115 2.01 -1.89 -14.73
N PHE A 116 1.86 -1.75 -13.41
CA PHE A 116 1.08 -2.73 -12.63
C PHE A 116 -0.42 -2.71 -12.96
N ILE A 117 -1.00 -1.54 -13.22
CA ILE A 117 -2.40 -1.42 -13.68
C ILE A 117 -2.56 -2.07 -15.05
N MET A 118 -1.63 -1.84 -15.98
CA MET A 118 -1.66 -2.45 -17.32
C MET A 118 -1.61 -3.99 -17.26
N ILE A 119 -0.86 -4.58 -16.32
CA ILE A 119 -0.86 -6.02 -16.08
C ILE A 119 -2.27 -6.49 -15.67
N ALA A 120 -2.89 -5.82 -14.68
CA ALA A 120 -4.23 -6.16 -14.20
C ALA A 120 -5.31 -6.03 -15.30
N GLN A 121 -5.14 -5.05 -16.20
CA GLN A 121 -6.01 -4.81 -17.35
C GLN A 121 -5.76 -5.73 -18.55
N GLN A 122 -4.82 -6.68 -18.45
CA GLN A 122 -4.48 -7.60 -19.54
C GLN A 122 -3.97 -6.88 -20.81
N VAL A 123 -3.30 -5.74 -20.64
CA VAL A 123 -2.68 -4.98 -21.74
C VAL A 123 -1.58 -5.83 -22.40
N PRO A 124 -1.34 -5.69 -23.73
CA PRO A 124 -0.30 -6.44 -24.44
C PRO A 124 1.06 -6.36 -23.76
N VAL A 125 1.77 -7.50 -23.75
CA VAL A 125 3.06 -7.64 -23.06
C VAL A 125 4.08 -6.59 -23.50
N THR A 126 4.13 -6.26 -24.79
CA THR A 126 5.07 -5.27 -25.35
C THR A 126 4.91 -3.89 -24.73
N ASP A 127 3.68 -3.46 -24.48
CA ASP A 127 3.39 -2.12 -23.94
C ASP A 127 3.72 -2.06 -22.44
N VAL A 128 3.45 -3.15 -21.73
CA VAL A 128 3.83 -3.32 -20.33
C VAL A 128 5.36 -3.29 -20.18
N LEU A 129 6.07 -4.06 -21.01
CA LEU A 129 7.55 -4.07 -21.01
C LEU A 129 8.11 -2.69 -21.31
N PHE A 130 7.60 -2.02 -22.36
CA PHE A 130 8.02 -0.66 -22.70
C PHE A 130 7.86 0.31 -21.52
N THR A 131 6.76 0.20 -20.76
CA THR A 131 6.51 1.04 -19.58
C THR A 131 7.55 0.80 -18.49
N PHE A 132 7.93 -0.45 -18.23
CA PHE A 132 8.96 -0.76 -17.24
C PHE A 132 10.38 -0.45 -17.74
N ASP A 133 10.64 -0.52 -19.05
CA ASP A 133 11.91 -0.11 -19.64
C ASP A 133 12.19 1.38 -19.41
N GLN A 134 11.17 2.24 -19.38
CA GLN A 134 11.33 3.66 -19.00
C GLN A 134 11.91 3.83 -17.58
N ILE A 135 11.67 2.86 -16.68
CA ILE A 135 12.24 2.86 -15.34
C ILE A 135 13.66 2.30 -15.35
N LEU A 136 13.88 1.19 -16.04
CA LEU A 136 15.17 0.50 -16.07
C LEU A 136 16.27 1.27 -16.80
N LEU A 137 15.90 2.08 -17.80
CA LEU A 137 16.81 2.90 -18.60
C LEU A 137 17.06 4.29 -17.98
N SER A 138 16.55 4.57 -16.78
CA SER A 138 16.84 5.80 -16.05
C SER A 138 18.27 5.78 -15.48
N ASP A 139 19.05 6.81 -15.82
CA ASP A 139 20.49 6.95 -15.49
C ASP A 139 20.77 7.35 -14.02
N ASP A 140 19.74 7.69 -13.24
CA ASP A 140 19.89 8.14 -11.85
C ASP A 140 20.11 6.93 -10.90
N GLU A 141 21.22 6.92 -10.13
CA GLU A 141 21.61 5.74 -9.32
C GLU A 141 21.04 5.75 -7.89
N ASP A 142 20.94 6.91 -7.23
CA ASP A 142 20.75 6.97 -5.78
C ASP A 142 19.28 6.93 -5.31
N ASN A 143 18.30 7.22 -6.17
CA ASN A 143 16.86 7.28 -5.81
C ASN A 143 15.95 6.34 -6.62
N VAL A 144 16.54 5.40 -7.38
CA VAL A 144 15.82 4.58 -8.37
C VAL A 144 15.75 3.11 -7.96
N GLU A 145 16.48 2.67 -6.94
CA GLU A 145 16.59 1.24 -6.63
C GLU A 145 15.23 0.57 -6.39
N ILE A 146 14.36 1.15 -5.55
CA ILE A 146 13.02 0.58 -5.32
C ILE A 146 12.18 0.53 -6.60
N TYR A 147 12.28 1.53 -7.47
CA TYR A 147 11.57 1.54 -8.74
C TYR A 147 12.13 0.51 -9.72
N ARG A 148 13.44 0.27 -9.74
CA ARG A 148 14.06 -0.83 -10.51
C ARG A 148 13.59 -2.19 -10.02
N LEU A 149 13.50 -2.39 -8.69
CA LEU A 149 12.96 -3.62 -8.13
C LEU A 149 11.48 -3.81 -8.51
N LEU A 150 10.66 -2.75 -8.41
CA LEU A 150 9.27 -2.77 -8.86
C LEU A 150 9.14 -3.07 -10.37
N ALA A 151 10.04 -2.52 -11.20
CA ALA A 151 10.07 -2.78 -12.63
C ALA A 151 10.40 -4.25 -12.91
N TYR A 152 11.43 -4.82 -12.27
CA TYR A 152 11.74 -6.24 -12.39
C TYR A 152 10.58 -7.12 -11.91
N THR A 153 9.94 -6.79 -10.79
CA THR A 153 8.73 -7.48 -10.33
C THR A 153 7.62 -7.44 -11.38
N GLY A 154 7.31 -6.27 -11.93
CA GLY A 154 6.27 -6.11 -12.95
C GLY A 154 6.58 -6.86 -14.25
N ILE A 155 7.83 -6.83 -14.70
CA ILE A 155 8.29 -7.61 -15.86
C ILE A 155 8.17 -9.12 -15.57
N GLY A 156 8.56 -9.57 -14.38
CA GLY A 156 8.39 -10.96 -13.95
C GLY A 156 6.93 -11.38 -13.97
N MET A 157 6.04 -10.55 -13.44
CA MET A 157 4.59 -10.78 -13.45
C MET A 157 4.03 -10.90 -14.87
N VAL A 158 4.40 -10.01 -15.80
CA VAL A 158 3.87 -10.07 -17.17
C VAL A 158 4.41 -11.28 -17.93
N TYR A 159 5.66 -11.67 -17.74
CA TYR A 159 6.17 -12.92 -18.33
C TYR A 159 5.51 -14.17 -17.74
N SER A 160 5.21 -14.16 -16.44
CA SER A 160 4.48 -15.24 -15.78
C SER A 160 3.07 -15.40 -16.37
N ARG A 161 2.37 -14.27 -16.59
CA ARG A 161 1.07 -14.23 -17.29
C ARG A 161 1.12 -14.85 -18.69
N GLU A 162 2.20 -14.59 -19.43
CA GLU A 162 2.44 -15.18 -20.77
C GLU A 162 2.97 -16.63 -20.72
N LYS A 163 2.99 -17.25 -19.53
CA LYS A 163 3.53 -18.61 -19.28
C LYS A 163 5.00 -18.77 -19.70
N LYS A 164 5.77 -17.67 -19.70
CA LYS A 164 7.22 -17.66 -19.95
C LYS A 164 7.97 -17.71 -18.62
N LEU A 165 7.82 -18.82 -17.90
CA LEU A 165 8.26 -18.97 -16.50
C LEU A 165 9.78 -18.76 -16.32
N GLU A 166 10.62 -19.29 -17.21
CA GLU A 166 12.08 -19.07 -17.16
C GLU A 166 12.45 -17.58 -17.23
N LYS A 167 11.75 -16.81 -18.08
CA LYS A 167 11.95 -15.36 -18.17
C LYS A 167 11.45 -14.67 -16.91
N ALA A 168 10.28 -15.06 -16.42
CA ALA A 168 9.73 -14.49 -15.20
C ALA A 168 10.69 -14.69 -14.02
N GLU A 169 11.20 -15.91 -13.85
CA GLU A 169 12.16 -16.26 -12.80
C GLU A 169 13.44 -15.43 -12.89
N PHE A 170 14.00 -15.25 -14.10
CA PHE A 170 15.17 -14.39 -14.30
C PHE A 170 14.97 -12.96 -13.77
N TYR A 171 13.77 -12.38 -13.93
CA TYR A 171 13.50 -11.05 -13.40
C TYR A 171 13.19 -11.06 -11.89
N PHE A 172 12.51 -12.09 -11.39
CA PHE A 172 12.30 -12.26 -9.96
C PHE A 172 13.60 -12.55 -9.20
N SER A 173 14.59 -13.22 -9.78
CA SER A 173 15.88 -13.48 -9.12
C SER A 173 16.66 -12.19 -8.87
N LYS A 174 16.63 -11.24 -9.82
CA LYS A 174 17.21 -9.90 -9.66
C LYS A 174 16.62 -9.12 -8.49
N VAL A 175 15.36 -9.39 -8.16
CA VAL A 175 14.69 -8.81 -7.00
C VAL A 175 15.22 -9.43 -5.71
N LEU A 176 15.32 -10.76 -5.65
CA LEU A 176 15.77 -11.48 -4.45
C LEU A 176 17.16 -11.10 -3.98
N GLU A 177 18.07 -10.84 -4.93
CA GLU A 177 19.44 -10.42 -4.64
C GLU A 177 19.52 -9.15 -3.77
N LYS A 178 18.48 -8.31 -3.80
CA LYS A 178 18.51 -6.96 -3.22
C LYS A 178 17.42 -6.69 -2.19
N ILE A 179 16.25 -7.31 -2.32
CA ILE A 179 15.05 -6.91 -1.55
C ILE A 179 15.20 -7.08 -0.04
N TYR A 180 15.94 -8.11 0.42
CA TYR A 180 16.17 -8.33 1.85
C TYR A 180 17.09 -7.29 2.50
N ALA A 181 17.91 -6.59 1.71
CA ALA A 181 18.82 -5.56 2.18
C ALA A 181 18.26 -4.14 2.00
N TYR A 182 17.12 -3.98 1.33
CA TYR A 182 16.54 -2.66 1.05
C TYR A 182 16.05 -2.00 2.36
N PRO A 183 16.48 -0.76 2.67
CA PRO A 183 16.10 -0.09 3.91
C PRO A 183 14.65 0.44 3.84
N ILE A 184 13.80 -0.01 4.76
CA ILE A 184 12.42 0.47 4.88
C ILE A 184 12.41 1.68 5.84
N ASN A 185 12.31 2.89 5.28
CA ASN A 185 12.37 4.13 6.06
C ASN A 185 11.02 4.86 6.13
N THR A 186 10.15 4.66 5.15
CA THR A 186 8.87 5.34 5.01
C THR A 186 7.70 4.36 4.86
N MET A 187 6.48 4.85 5.05
CA MET A 187 5.28 4.04 4.79
C MET A 187 5.13 3.67 3.30
N GLU A 188 5.67 4.50 2.40
CA GLU A 188 5.69 4.19 0.97
C GLU A 188 6.65 3.03 0.67
N ASP A 189 7.81 2.99 1.33
CA ASP A 189 8.73 1.85 1.25
C ASP A 189 8.05 0.57 1.73
N VAL A 190 7.33 0.63 2.86
CA VAL A 190 6.57 -0.51 3.39
C VAL A 190 5.64 -1.08 2.33
N TRP A 191 4.84 -0.23 1.67
CA TRP A 191 3.90 -0.67 0.65
C TRP A 191 4.56 -1.26 -0.60
N ARG A 192 5.64 -0.63 -1.07
CA ARG A 192 6.36 -1.07 -2.27
C ARG A 192 7.11 -2.36 -2.03
N VAL A 193 7.80 -2.49 -0.89
CA VAL A 193 8.49 -3.73 -0.50
C VAL A 193 7.47 -4.86 -0.27
N LEU A 194 6.35 -4.60 0.41
CA LEU A 194 5.29 -5.61 0.58
C LEU A 194 4.75 -6.08 -0.77
N ASN A 195 4.52 -5.18 -1.73
CA ASN A 195 4.11 -5.56 -3.08
C ASN A 195 5.16 -6.46 -3.72
N ILE A 196 6.43 -6.05 -3.76
CA ILE A 196 7.53 -6.82 -4.34
C ILE A 196 7.62 -8.22 -3.75
N VAL A 197 7.69 -8.31 -2.41
CA VAL A 197 7.89 -9.56 -1.69
C VAL A 197 6.68 -10.48 -1.85
N PHE A 198 5.46 -9.94 -1.79
CA PHE A 198 4.25 -10.72 -2.00
C PHE A 198 4.19 -11.29 -3.42
N GLN A 199 4.40 -10.47 -4.45
CA GLN A 199 4.34 -10.93 -5.85
C GLN A 199 5.44 -11.97 -6.14
N SER A 200 6.64 -11.76 -5.59
CA SER A 200 7.74 -12.73 -5.69
C SER A 200 7.38 -14.05 -4.99
N GLY A 201 6.82 -13.98 -3.78
CA GLY A 201 6.37 -15.16 -3.05
C GLY A 201 5.32 -15.96 -3.81
N THR A 202 4.30 -15.30 -4.36
CA THR A 202 3.28 -15.96 -5.20
C THR A 202 3.89 -16.57 -6.46
N PHE A 203 4.85 -15.91 -7.11
CA PHE A 203 5.53 -16.47 -8.27
C PHE A 203 6.33 -17.74 -7.94
N TYR A 204 7.13 -17.73 -6.87
CA TYR A 204 7.90 -18.91 -6.49
C TYR A 204 7.01 -20.09 -6.06
N SER A 205 5.84 -19.81 -5.47
CA SER A 205 4.81 -20.84 -5.23
C SER A 205 4.32 -21.47 -6.54
N LEU A 206 4.01 -20.63 -7.54
CA LEU A 206 3.52 -21.07 -8.85
C LEU A 206 4.48 -22.03 -9.57
N ILE A 207 5.79 -21.85 -9.39
CA ILE A 207 6.80 -22.74 -9.99
C ILE A 207 7.24 -23.90 -9.07
N ASN A 208 6.51 -24.12 -7.97
CA ASN A 208 6.78 -25.14 -6.93
C ASN A 208 8.09 -24.95 -6.14
N GLU A 209 8.66 -23.74 -6.14
CA GLU A 209 9.76 -23.34 -5.25
C GLU A 209 9.18 -22.85 -3.91
N VAL A 210 8.52 -23.77 -3.20
CA VAL A 210 7.63 -23.43 -2.08
C VAL A 210 8.40 -22.93 -0.86
N GLU A 211 9.60 -23.43 -0.60
CA GLU A 211 10.45 -23.01 0.51
C GLU A 211 10.85 -21.53 0.35
N LEU A 212 11.22 -21.13 -0.87
CA LEU A 212 11.56 -19.75 -1.19
C LEU A 212 10.32 -18.85 -1.13
N SER A 213 9.19 -19.34 -1.61
CA SER A 213 7.89 -18.68 -1.46
C SER A 213 7.56 -18.41 0.01
N ASN A 214 7.69 -19.43 0.87
CA ASN A 214 7.44 -19.30 2.30
C ASN A 214 8.38 -18.28 2.96
N ALA A 215 9.67 -18.30 2.63
CA ALA A 215 10.63 -17.34 3.17
C ALA A 215 10.26 -15.89 2.84
N LEU A 216 9.83 -15.62 1.60
CA LEU A 216 9.36 -14.30 1.18
C LEU A 216 8.06 -13.91 1.89
N LEU A 217 7.07 -14.80 1.93
CA LEU A 217 5.77 -14.51 2.52
C LEU A 217 5.87 -14.32 4.04
N SER A 218 6.70 -15.09 4.74
CA SER A 218 7.00 -14.87 6.16
C SER A 218 7.70 -13.53 6.39
N TYR A 219 8.60 -13.11 5.49
CA TYR A 219 9.18 -11.77 5.54
C TYR A 219 8.13 -10.67 5.36
N ALA A 220 7.20 -10.83 4.41
CA ALA A 220 6.06 -9.93 4.25
C ALA A 220 5.18 -9.86 5.51
N VAL A 221 4.90 -10.99 6.16
CA VAL A 221 4.16 -11.05 7.43
C VAL A 221 4.89 -10.27 8.53
N SER A 222 6.23 -10.40 8.64
CA SER A 222 7.03 -9.63 9.60
C SER A 222 6.89 -8.13 9.36
N ILE A 223 7.08 -7.68 8.11
CA ILE A 223 6.94 -6.25 7.75
C ILE A 223 5.54 -5.75 8.11
N CYS A 224 4.49 -6.52 7.79
CA CYS A 224 3.12 -6.18 8.14
C CYS A 224 2.90 -6.05 9.65
N SER A 225 3.46 -6.95 10.45
CA SER A 225 3.39 -6.92 11.91
C SER A 225 4.07 -5.67 12.48
N ASP A 226 5.30 -5.40 12.04
CA ASP A 226 6.14 -4.31 12.55
C ASP A 226 5.57 -2.92 12.20
N ASN A 227 4.84 -2.82 11.08
CA ASN A 227 4.29 -1.57 10.57
C ASN A 227 2.76 -1.46 10.72
N HIS A 228 2.11 -2.43 11.37
CA HIS A 228 0.65 -2.49 11.57
C HIS A 228 -0.16 -2.41 10.26
N VAL A 229 0.32 -3.06 9.19
CA VAL A 229 -0.35 -3.12 7.88
C VAL A 229 -1.12 -4.42 7.75
N THR A 230 -2.44 -4.33 7.56
CA THR A 230 -3.31 -5.52 7.57
C THR A 230 -3.62 -6.08 6.18
N TYR A 231 -3.59 -5.28 5.12
CA TYR A 231 -4.04 -5.72 3.79
C TYR A 231 -3.16 -6.84 3.20
N TYR A 232 -1.84 -6.63 3.14
CA TYR A 232 -0.90 -7.65 2.66
C TYR A 232 -0.78 -8.83 3.63
N LEU A 233 -1.00 -8.63 4.93
CA LEU A 233 -0.99 -9.70 5.92
C LEU A 233 -1.99 -10.80 5.58
N ALA A 234 -3.23 -10.42 5.25
CA ALA A 234 -4.26 -11.38 4.86
C ALA A 234 -3.85 -12.14 3.58
N ARG A 235 -3.33 -11.44 2.57
CA ARG A 235 -2.92 -12.04 1.30
C ARG A 235 -1.74 -13.00 1.47
N ALA A 236 -0.73 -12.60 2.23
CA ALA A 236 0.43 -13.45 2.52
C ALA A 236 0.03 -14.70 3.32
N ALA A 237 -0.85 -14.57 4.32
CA ALA A 237 -1.36 -15.70 5.09
C ALA A 237 -2.16 -16.69 4.22
N ILE A 238 -2.99 -16.22 3.28
CA ILE A 238 -3.69 -17.08 2.32
C ILE A 238 -2.68 -17.86 1.48
N GLN A 239 -1.65 -17.20 0.96
CA GLN A 239 -0.64 -17.87 0.14
C GLN A 239 0.19 -18.88 0.95
N LEU A 240 0.51 -18.58 2.22
CA LEU A 240 1.17 -19.54 3.12
C LEU A 240 0.30 -20.77 3.37
N ALA A 241 -1.02 -20.60 3.53
CA ALA A 241 -1.95 -21.73 3.64
C ALA A 241 -1.94 -22.59 2.37
N LYS A 242 -1.96 -21.97 1.18
CA LYS A 242 -1.84 -22.69 -0.11
C LYS A 242 -0.52 -23.43 -0.23
N ASN A 243 0.58 -22.81 0.17
CA ASN A 243 1.90 -23.43 0.16
C ASN A 243 1.96 -24.65 1.09
N ALA A 244 1.33 -24.58 2.27
CA ALA A 244 1.22 -25.72 3.18
C ALA A 244 0.43 -26.89 2.57
N ILE A 245 -0.58 -26.60 1.75
CA ILE A 245 -1.32 -27.61 0.98
C ILE A 245 -0.40 -28.28 -0.07
N ILE A 246 0.37 -27.49 -0.82
CA ILE A 246 1.33 -28.01 -1.82
C ILE A 246 2.39 -28.90 -1.15
N GLN A 247 2.85 -28.52 0.03
CA GLN A 247 3.81 -29.29 0.83
C GLN A 247 3.21 -30.49 1.57
N GLU A 248 1.93 -30.80 1.35
CA GLU A 248 1.21 -31.89 2.02
C GLU A 248 1.35 -31.86 3.54
N LYS A 249 1.32 -30.66 4.13
CA LYS A 249 1.39 -30.48 5.58
C LYS A 249 0.20 -31.14 6.28
N PRO A 250 0.35 -31.52 7.57
CA PRO A 250 -0.75 -32.08 8.34
C PRO A 250 -2.02 -31.23 8.24
N GLN A 251 -3.17 -31.87 8.07
CA GLN A 251 -4.48 -31.21 7.91
C GLN A 251 -4.73 -30.13 8.98
N GLN A 252 -4.37 -30.40 10.23
CA GLN A 252 -4.53 -29.46 11.33
C GLN A 252 -3.70 -28.19 11.14
N GLU A 253 -2.44 -28.31 10.69
CA GLU A 253 -1.54 -27.18 10.44
C GLU A 253 -2.09 -26.28 9.32
N VAL A 254 -2.59 -26.90 8.25
CA VAL A 254 -3.23 -26.17 7.14
C VAL A 254 -4.48 -25.43 7.59
N LEU A 255 -5.33 -26.07 8.42
CA LEU A 255 -6.55 -25.44 8.94
C LEU A 255 -6.23 -24.25 9.85
N GLU A 256 -5.20 -24.34 10.69
CA GLU A 256 -4.75 -23.22 11.52
C GLU A 256 -4.36 -22.01 10.66
N LEU A 257 -3.56 -22.22 9.60
CA LEU A 257 -3.20 -21.15 8.65
C LEU A 257 -4.43 -20.55 7.95
N ILE A 258 -5.41 -21.36 7.56
CA ILE A 258 -6.66 -20.90 6.97
C ILE A 258 -7.45 -20.02 7.96
N TYR A 259 -7.48 -20.38 9.24
CA TYR A 259 -8.20 -19.62 10.26
C TYR A 259 -7.55 -18.27 10.55
N ASP A 260 -6.23 -18.22 10.60
CA ASP A 260 -5.48 -16.96 10.74
C ASP A 260 -5.73 -16.05 9.54
N ALA A 261 -5.56 -16.59 8.32
CA ALA A 261 -5.85 -15.87 7.08
C ALA A 261 -7.29 -15.32 7.02
N ARG A 262 -8.26 -16.09 7.56
CA ARG A 262 -9.66 -15.69 7.67
C ARG A 262 -9.86 -14.57 8.66
N ALA A 263 -9.20 -14.61 9.82
CA ALA A 263 -9.26 -13.53 10.81
C ALA A 263 -8.75 -12.21 10.20
N TYR A 264 -7.60 -12.24 9.53
CA TYR A 264 -7.04 -11.07 8.85
C TYR A 264 -7.96 -10.55 7.73
N SER A 265 -8.53 -11.46 6.94
CA SER A 265 -9.46 -11.11 5.87
C SER A 265 -10.75 -10.45 6.39
N LYS A 266 -11.25 -10.87 7.57
CA LYS A 266 -12.40 -10.24 8.25
C LYS A 266 -12.08 -8.81 8.68
N ILE A 267 -10.90 -8.57 9.25
CA ILE A 267 -10.44 -7.22 9.66
C ILE A 267 -10.45 -6.28 8.46
N ASN A 268 -10.00 -6.76 7.30
CA ASN A 268 -9.96 -5.99 6.06
C ASN A 268 -11.28 -5.94 5.29
N LYS A 269 -12.34 -6.61 5.77
CA LYS A 269 -13.63 -6.76 5.05
C LYS A 269 -13.45 -7.31 3.63
N ASN A 270 -12.43 -8.14 3.39
CA ASN A 270 -12.12 -8.67 2.07
C ASN A 270 -13.04 -9.87 1.76
N THR A 271 -14.19 -9.61 1.15
CA THR A 271 -15.21 -10.62 0.88
C THR A 271 -14.77 -11.66 -0.16
N ILE A 272 -13.84 -11.30 -1.05
CA ILE A 272 -13.28 -12.22 -2.06
C ILE A 272 -12.41 -13.27 -1.37
N ALA A 273 -11.44 -12.82 -0.57
CA ALA A 273 -10.58 -13.70 0.23
C ALA A 273 -11.38 -14.61 1.18
N LEU A 274 -12.46 -14.08 1.78
CA LEU A 274 -13.30 -14.88 2.67
C LEU A 274 -14.03 -16.02 1.96
N LYS A 275 -14.43 -15.82 0.69
CA LYS A 275 -15.05 -16.89 -0.11
C LYS A 275 -14.02 -17.95 -0.48
N GLU A 276 -12.84 -17.53 -0.94
CA GLU A 276 -11.72 -18.42 -1.26
C GLU A 276 -11.31 -19.27 -0.05
N LEU A 277 -11.15 -18.66 1.12
CA LEU A 277 -10.79 -19.38 2.35
C LEU A 277 -11.88 -20.33 2.87
N ALA A 278 -13.16 -20.06 2.57
CA ALA A 278 -14.24 -20.98 2.90
C ALA A 278 -14.22 -22.20 1.97
N GLN A 279 -13.91 -22.01 0.70
CA GLN A 279 -13.74 -23.09 -0.26
C GLN A 279 -12.53 -23.98 0.12
N LEU A 280 -11.36 -23.36 0.36
CA LEU A 280 -10.15 -24.09 0.78
C LEU A 280 -10.37 -24.93 2.05
N GLU A 281 -11.05 -24.38 3.06
CA GLU A 281 -11.39 -25.14 4.28
C GLU A 281 -12.23 -26.37 3.96
N SER A 282 -13.26 -26.22 3.11
CA SER A 282 -14.14 -27.33 2.72
C SER A 282 -13.39 -28.42 1.97
N GLU A 283 -12.45 -28.06 1.09
CA GLU A 283 -11.60 -28.99 0.34
C GLU A 283 -10.69 -29.79 1.28
N ILE A 284 -10.08 -29.12 2.25
CA ILE A 284 -9.19 -29.75 3.24
C ILE A 284 -9.95 -30.65 4.21
N LEU A 285 -11.17 -30.28 4.62
CA LEU A 285 -12.01 -31.12 5.48
C LEU A 285 -12.59 -32.34 4.76
N SER A 286 -12.81 -32.24 3.44
CA SER A 286 -13.35 -33.35 2.62
C SER A 286 -12.28 -34.30 2.07
N GLY A 287 -10.99 -33.99 2.23
CA GLY A 287 -9.87 -34.82 1.78
C GLY A 287 -9.54 -34.70 0.28
N ASN A 288 -10.00 -33.63 -0.38
CA ASN A 288 -9.75 -33.35 -1.80
C ASN A 288 -9.15 -31.94 -1.96
N PRO A 289 -7.86 -31.72 -1.66
CA PRO A 289 -7.21 -30.45 -2.00
C PRO A 289 -7.19 -30.29 -3.52
N ALA A 290 -7.73 -29.19 -4.04
CA ALA A 290 -7.67 -28.89 -5.47
C ALA A 290 -6.19 -28.87 -5.94
N LYS A 291 -5.85 -29.78 -6.85
CA LYS A 291 -4.61 -29.68 -7.65
C LYS A 291 -4.92 -28.74 -8.81
N GLU A 292 -4.57 -27.46 -8.67
CA GLU A 292 -4.51 -26.52 -9.80
C GLU A 292 -3.21 -26.69 -10.60
#